data_AF-A0A0F9BKU7-F1
#
_entry.id   AF-A0A0F9BKU7-F1
#
_cell.length_a   1.000
_cell.length_b   1.000
_cell.length_c   1.000
_cell.angle_alpha   90.00
_cell.angle_beta   90.00
_cell.angle_gamma   90.00
#
_symmetry.space_group_name_H-M   'P 1'
#
loop_
_entity.id
_entity.type
_entity.pdbx_description
1 polymer ?
#
loop_
_entity_poly.entity_id
_entity_poly.type
_entity_poly.pdbx_seq_one_letter_code
_entity_poly.pdbx_strand_id
1 'polypeptide(L)'
;MQAPGTIARGRRRSSQIHQDPLSGRWTTAAHSRTLLRRGHQFELDGRWGDALTHYEDGLRQFPKDASLKRRFDFSRLHYDVGRRYTDRSFLSAVAKMPDGRALELYGQVLLKVESHYVEVANWKRLVERGTNNFEVALSEPVFLEHNLPEQKRAATSSFRRELRRLLGPRIINSRKDASKAVALAASLAQSRLGIEPTAVILEYLCGATNALDPYSAYLTPDQLTEVYSQIEGNFIGLGIELKADDAGLVIVRV
;
A
#
# COMPACT_ATOMS: atom_id res chain seq x y z
N MET A 1 75.75 -54.92 16.49
CA MET A 1 75.14 -55.31 15.20
C MET A 1 74.18 -54.21 14.79
N GLN A 2 74.15 -53.89 13.50
CA GLN A 2 73.73 -52.62 12.87
C GLN A 2 72.24 -52.23 13.04
N ALA A 3 71.97 -50.91 12.95
CA ALA A 3 70.69 -50.24 12.66
C ALA A 3 70.18 -50.59 11.21
N PRO A 4 69.05 -50.10 10.61
CA PRO A 4 68.28 -48.86 10.90
C PRO A 4 66.75 -48.80 10.54
N GLY A 5 66.13 -47.63 10.83
CA GLY A 5 65.11 -46.95 9.99
C GLY A 5 63.64 -47.33 10.15
N THR A 6 62.60 -46.56 9.75
CA THR A 6 62.39 -45.14 9.40
C THR A 6 60.87 -44.95 9.27
N ILE A 7 60.36 -43.83 9.80
CA ILE A 7 59.14 -43.03 9.52
C ILE A 7 58.26 -43.45 8.31
N ALA A 8 56.91 -43.48 8.47
CA ALA A 8 55.93 -42.77 7.61
C ALA A 8 54.42 -43.00 7.93
N ARG A 9 53.63 -41.91 7.74
CA ARG A 9 52.15 -41.76 7.62
C ARG A 9 51.34 -41.94 8.92
N GLY A 10 50.63 -40.96 9.46
CA GLY A 10 49.89 -39.87 8.83
C GLY A 10 48.39 -40.16 8.95
N ARG A 11 47.70 -39.54 9.94
CA ARG A 11 46.28 -39.19 9.85
C ARG A 11 45.93 -38.18 10.95
N ARG A 12 45.80 -36.93 10.54
CA ARG A 12 45.08 -35.89 11.28
C ARG A 12 43.70 -36.45 11.61
N ARG A 13 43.33 -36.54 12.89
CA ARG A 13 41.92 -36.62 13.28
C ARG A 13 41.34 -35.20 13.22
N SER A 14 41.05 -34.79 12.00
CA SER A 14 40.09 -33.73 11.71
C SER A 14 38.69 -34.27 12.00
N SER A 15 37.93 -33.45 12.74
CA SER A 15 36.48 -33.24 12.61
C SER A 15 35.56 -34.45 12.70
N GLN A 16 34.77 -34.48 13.77
CA GLN A 16 33.30 -34.53 13.63
C GLN A 16 32.70 -33.93 14.90
N ILE A 17 32.62 -32.60 14.92
CA ILE A 17 31.60 -31.91 15.71
C ILE A 17 30.28 -32.43 15.13
N HIS A 18 29.56 -33.22 15.92
CA HIS A 18 28.21 -33.63 15.62
C HIS A 18 27.39 -32.35 15.41
N GLN A 19 27.14 -31.98 14.16
CA GLN A 19 26.16 -30.99 13.83
C GLN A 19 24.79 -31.65 14.05
N ASP A 20 24.13 -31.25 15.13
CA ASP A 20 22.72 -31.55 15.34
C ASP A 20 21.91 -31.06 14.12
N PRO A 21 21.12 -31.92 13.43
CA PRO A 21 20.34 -31.51 12.27
C PRO A 21 19.11 -30.64 12.62
N LEU A 22 18.97 -30.21 13.88
CA LEU A 22 17.78 -29.52 14.38
C LEU A 22 17.93 -27.99 14.48
N SER A 23 19.11 -27.45 14.16
CA SER A 23 19.39 -25.99 14.23
C SER A 23 18.83 -25.17 13.05
N GLY A 24 18.35 -25.82 11.98
CA GLY A 24 17.75 -25.16 10.80
C GLY A 24 16.22 -24.98 10.86
N ARG A 25 15.57 -25.37 11.97
CA ARG A 25 14.11 -25.38 12.14
C ARG A 25 13.65 -24.42 13.23
N TRP A 26 14.26 -23.24 13.32
CA TRP A 26 13.52 -22.08 13.82
C TRP A 26 12.31 -21.90 12.91
N THR A 27 11.19 -22.48 13.32
CA THR A 27 10.01 -22.66 12.48
C THR A 27 9.70 -21.39 11.69
N THR A 28 9.49 -21.52 10.37
CA THR A 28 9.01 -20.44 9.50
C THR A 28 7.88 -19.63 10.17
N ALA A 29 7.03 -20.32 10.94
CA ALA A 29 5.99 -19.74 11.78
C ALA A 29 6.50 -18.80 12.91
N ALA A 30 7.57 -19.13 13.63
CA ALA A 30 8.14 -18.28 14.68
C ALA A 30 8.79 -17.01 14.09
N HIS A 31 9.45 -17.13 12.94
CA HIS A 31 10.01 -15.99 12.21
C HIS A 31 8.92 -15.07 11.66
N SER A 32 7.91 -15.62 10.98
CA SER A 32 6.75 -14.86 10.52
C SER A 32 6.03 -14.14 11.66
N ARG A 33 5.82 -14.80 12.81
CA ARG A 33 5.21 -14.17 13.99
C ARG A 33 6.03 -12.99 14.53
N THR A 34 7.36 -13.07 14.47
CA THR A 34 8.24 -11.97 14.89
C THR A 34 8.17 -10.80 13.92
N LEU A 35 8.16 -11.08 12.61
CA LEU A 35 7.96 -10.07 11.57
C LEU A 35 6.59 -9.37 11.73
N LEU A 36 5.52 -10.14 11.96
CA LEU A 36 4.18 -9.62 12.19
C LEU A 36 4.13 -8.71 13.42
N ARG A 37 4.72 -9.13 14.54
CA ARG A 37 4.76 -8.33 15.77
C ARG A 37 5.50 -7.00 15.59
N ARG A 38 6.67 -7.02 14.94
CA ARG A 38 7.47 -5.80 14.73
C ARG A 38 6.80 -4.85 13.75
N GLY A 39 6.28 -5.37 12.63
CA GLY A 39 5.53 -4.55 11.68
C GLY A 39 4.29 -3.93 12.34
N HIS A 40 3.63 -4.68 13.23
CA HIS A 40 2.47 -4.17 13.95
C HIS A 40 2.81 -3.01 14.87
N GLN A 41 4.01 -2.98 15.45
CA GLN A 41 4.46 -1.83 16.22
C GLN A 41 4.55 -0.57 15.35
N PHE A 42 5.12 -0.67 14.14
CA PHE A 42 5.16 0.48 13.23
C PHE A 42 3.76 0.97 12.85
N GLU A 43 2.80 0.06 12.65
CA GLU A 43 1.40 0.42 12.38
C GLU A 43 0.74 1.14 13.58
N LEU A 44 0.99 0.68 14.81
CA LEU A 44 0.49 1.34 16.03
C LEU A 44 1.10 2.72 16.22
N ASP A 45 2.35 2.90 15.81
CA ASP A 45 3.07 4.18 15.87
C ASP A 45 2.69 5.12 14.71
N GLY A 46 1.78 4.73 13.81
CA GLY A 46 1.41 5.50 12.61
C GLY A 46 2.51 5.59 11.53
N ARG A 47 3.58 4.80 11.69
CA ARG A 47 4.75 4.76 10.79
C ARG A 47 4.49 3.83 9.60
N TRP A 48 3.51 4.19 8.77
CA TRP A 48 3.02 3.36 7.67
C TRP A 48 4.10 3.02 6.64
N GLY A 49 5.02 3.95 6.35
CA GLY A 49 6.14 3.70 5.43
C GLY A 49 7.08 2.62 5.94
N ASP A 50 7.48 2.70 7.22
CA ASP A 50 8.34 1.68 7.85
C ASP A 50 7.64 0.31 7.94
N ALA A 51 6.35 0.30 8.27
CA ALA A 51 5.53 -0.92 8.27
C ALA A 51 5.50 -1.56 6.87
N LEU A 52 5.27 -0.76 5.84
CA LEU A 52 5.20 -1.21 4.45
C LEU A 52 6.53 -1.85 4.02
N THR A 53 7.65 -1.16 4.18
CA THR A 53 8.99 -1.68 3.86
C THR A 53 9.29 -2.96 4.64
N HIS A 54 9.00 -2.97 5.94
CA HIS A 54 9.24 -4.13 6.81
C HIS A 54 8.42 -5.36 6.37
N TYR A 55 7.16 -5.19 5.98
CA TYR A 55 6.35 -6.30 5.47
C TYR A 55 6.77 -6.74 4.07
N GLU A 56 7.23 -5.82 3.22
CA GLU A 56 7.78 -6.16 1.91
C GLU A 56 9.04 -7.03 2.04
N ASP A 57 9.96 -6.64 2.92
CA ASP A 57 11.16 -7.45 3.25
C ASP A 57 10.80 -8.83 3.79
N GLY A 58 9.76 -8.89 4.63
CA GLY A 58 9.20 -10.15 5.11
C GLY A 58 8.66 -11.02 3.99
N LEU A 59 7.95 -10.44 3.02
CA LEU A 59 7.40 -11.14 1.85
C LEU A 59 8.48 -11.61 0.88
N ARG A 60 9.61 -10.91 0.77
CA ARG A 60 10.78 -11.40 0.01
C ARG A 60 11.29 -12.73 0.57
N GLN A 61 11.27 -12.88 1.90
CA GLN A 61 11.71 -14.09 2.60
C GLN A 61 10.62 -15.17 2.67
N PHE A 62 9.36 -14.77 2.80
CA PHE A 62 8.21 -15.66 2.95
C PHE A 62 7.08 -15.31 1.96
N PRO A 63 7.26 -15.51 0.64
CA PRO A 63 6.34 -15.00 -0.38
C PRO A 63 4.91 -15.56 -0.32
N LYS A 64 4.74 -16.73 0.30
CA LYS A 64 3.45 -17.44 0.43
C LYS A 64 2.74 -17.16 1.76
N ASP A 65 3.29 -16.31 2.63
CA ASP A 65 2.67 -15.99 3.91
C ASP A 65 1.51 -14.99 3.72
N ALA A 66 0.27 -15.52 3.79
CA ALA A 66 -0.93 -14.73 3.62
C ALA A 66 -1.13 -13.66 4.71
N SER A 67 -0.58 -13.86 5.90
CA SER A 67 -0.69 -12.88 7.00
C SER A 67 0.20 -11.68 6.73
N LEU A 68 1.45 -11.92 6.30
CA LEU A 68 2.35 -10.84 5.88
C LEU A 68 1.77 -10.10 4.68
N LYS A 69 1.23 -10.81 3.68
CA LYS A 69 0.58 -10.18 2.52
C LYS A 69 -0.58 -9.28 2.92
N ARG A 70 -1.42 -9.73 3.86
CA ARG A 70 -2.54 -8.94 4.38
C ARG A 70 -2.07 -7.67 5.10
N ARG A 71 -1.01 -7.75 5.91
CA ARG A 71 -0.49 -6.55 6.60
C ARG A 71 0.27 -5.61 5.68
N PHE A 72 0.97 -6.14 4.67
CA PHE A 72 1.55 -5.35 3.58
C PHE A 72 0.46 -4.55 2.85
N ASP A 73 -0.61 -5.22 2.41
CA ASP A 73 -1.72 -4.57 1.71
C ASP A 73 -2.41 -3.52 2.61
N PHE A 74 -2.57 -3.82 3.90
CA PHE A 74 -3.12 -2.88 4.88
C PHE A 74 -2.23 -1.64 5.02
N SER A 75 -0.94 -1.82 5.31
CA SER A 75 0.02 -0.72 5.47
C SER A 75 0.13 0.12 4.20
N ARG A 76 0.08 -0.51 3.01
CA ARG A 76 0.10 0.18 1.72
C ARG A 76 -1.08 1.14 1.56
N LEU A 77 -2.30 0.72 1.94
CA LEU A 77 -3.48 1.61 1.84
C LEU A 77 -3.29 2.88 2.66
N HIS A 78 -2.81 2.75 3.91
CA HIS A 78 -2.56 3.90 4.78
C HIS A 78 -1.42 4.79 4.25
N TYR A 79 -0.31 4.18 3.85
CA TYR A 79 0.83 4.89 3.26
C TYR A 79 0.45 5.68 2.01
N ASP A 80 -0.32 5.07 1.10
CA ASP A 80 -0.72 5.70 -0.15
C ASP A 80 -1.69 6.87 0.08
N VAL A 81 -2.58 6.81 1.09
CA VAL A 81 -3.39 7.98 1.50
C VAL A 81 -2.47 9.12 1.96
N GLY A 82 -1.51 8.82 2.84
CA GLY A 82 -0.52 9.80 3.31
C GLY A 82 0.17 10.53 2.15
N ARG A 83 0.74 9.77 1.22
CA ARG A 83 1.42 10.33 0.04
C ARG A 83 0.52 11.21 -0.82
N ARG A 84 -0.73 10.80 -1.05
CA ARG A 84 -1.68 11.58 -1.87
C ARG A 84 -2.04 12.92 -1.24
N TYR A 85 -2.29 12.95 0.06
CA TYR A 85 -2.67 14.21 0.73
C TYR A 85 -1.48 15.12 1.05
N THR A 86 -0.24 14.66 0.88
CA THR A 86 0.95 15.53 0.86
C THR A 86 1.26 16.10 -0.53
N ASP A 87 0.64 15.58 -1.57
CA ASP A 87 0.87 16.00 -2.96
C ASP A 87 -0.02 17.20 -3.32
N ARG A 88 0.63 18.31 -3.71
CA ARG A 88 -0.08 19.57 -4.03
C ARG A 88 -0.96 19.46 -5.26
N SER A 89 -0.52 18.73 -6.28
CA SER A 89 -1.31 18.51 -7.49
C SER A 89 -2.58 17.69 -7.22
N PHE A 90 -2.49 16.69 -6.33
CA PHE A 90 -3.66 15.93 -5.88
C PHE A 90 -4.63 16.78 -5.08
N LEU A 91 -4.13 17.54 -4.09
CA LEU A 91 -4.97 18.47 -3.32
C LEU A 91 -5.64 19.52 -4.22
N SER A 92 -4.93 20.04 -5.21
CA SER A 92 -5.50 20.97 -6.19
C SER A 92 -6.58 20.31 -7.04
N ALA A 93 -6.41 19.03 -7.40
CA ALA A 93 -7.44 18.27 -8.11
C ALA A 93 -8.69 18.08 -7.25
N VAL A 94 -8.52 17.67 -5.98
CA VAL A 94 -9.63 17.53 -5.02
C VAL A 94 -10.40 18.84 -4.86
N ALA A 95 -9.69 19.96 -4.72
CA ALA A 95 -10.31 21.26 -4.43
C ALA A 95 -10.99 21.91 -5.65
N LYS A 96 -10.51 21.67 -6.87
CA LYS A 96 -10.94 22.42 -8.07
C LYS A 96 -11.72 21.60 -9.09
N MET A 97 -11.63 20.27 -9.04
CA MET A 97 -12.30 19.41 -10.02
C MET A 97 -13.79 19.28 -9.69
N PRO A 98 -14.71 19.59 -10.63
CA PRO A 98 -16.12 19.29 -10.46
C PRO A 98 -16.35 17.78 -10.30
N ASP A 99 -17.30 17.40 -9.46
CA ASP A 99 -17.64 16.01 -9.16
C ASP A 99 -18.02 15.20 -10.42
N GLY A 100 -18.77 15.79 -11.35
CA GLY A 100 -19.09 15.19 -12.64
C GLY A 100 -17.83 14.83 -13.45
N ARG A 101 -16.81 15.71 -13.43
CA ARG A 101 -15.54 15.46 -14.09
C ARG A 101 -14.72 14.37 -13.38
N ALA A 102 -14.80 14.30 -12.05
CA ALA A 102 -14.18 13.22 -11.28
C ALA A 102 -14.84 11.86 -11.59
N LEU A 103 -16.17 11.80 -11.73
CA LEU A 103 -16.89 10.59 -12.14
C LEU A 103 -16.56 10.16 -13.58
N GLU A 104 -16.43 11.12 -14.49
CA GLU A 104 -15.94 10.85 -15.84
C GLU A 104 -14.54 10.24 -15.82
N LEU A 105 -13.62 10.84 -15.06
CA LEU A 105 -12.26 10.33 -14.88
C LEU A 105 -12.26 8.90 -14.32
N TYR A 106 -13.06 8.64 -13.28
CA TYR A 106 -13.24 7.29 -12.75
C TYR A 106 -13.74 6.32 -13.83
N GLY A 107 -14.75 6.71 -14.60
CA GLY A 107 -15.27 5.91 -15.71
C GLY A 107 -14.25 5.64 -16.82
N GLN A 108 -13.35 6.58 -17.10
CA GLN A 108 -12.25 6.42 -18.05
C GLN A 108 -11.18 5.44 -17.52
N VAL A 109 -10.86 5.51 -16.23
CA VAL A 109 -9.95 4.53 -15.60
C VAL A 109 -10.54 3.13 -15.70
N LEU A 110 -11.82 2.95 -15.36
CA LEU A 110 -12.48 1.64 -15.48
C LEU A 110 -12.48 1.12 -16.94
N LEU A 111 -12.63 2.02 -17.93
CA LEU A 111 -12.54 1.64 -19.34
C LEU A 111 -11.13 1.20 -19.72
N LYS A 112 -10.09 1.90 -19.24
CA LYS A 112 -8.70 1.50 -19.47
C LYS A 112 -8.40 0.13 -18.84
N VAL A 113 -8.89 -0.13 -17.64
CA VAL A 113 -8.79 -1.44 -16.99
C VAL A 113 -9.46 -2.51 -17.85
N GLU A 114 -10.69 -2.28 -18.29
CA GLU A 114 -11.42 -3.21 -19.16
C GLU A 114 -10.65 -3.55 -20.45
N SER A 115 -9.99 -2.57 -21.03
CA SER A 115 -9.37 -2.68 -22.35
C SER A 115 -7.91 -3.16 -22.32
N HIS A 116 -7.20 -2.98 -21.20
CA HIS A 116 -5.74 -3.21 -21.15
C HIS A 116 -5.28 -4.09 -19.99
N TYR A 117 -6.13 -4.37 -19.00
CA TYR A 117 -5.74 -5.25 -17.90
C TYR A 117 -5.82 -6.72 -18.33
N VAL A 118 -4.89 -7.54 -17.85
CA VAL A 118 -4.72 -8.92 -18.28
C VAL A 118 -5.87 -9.83 -17.84
N GLU A 119 -6.50 -9.54 -16.70
CA GLU A 119 -7.63 -10.31 -16.19
C GLU A 119 -8.97 -9.62 -16.45
N VAL A 120 -10.04 -10.42 -16.55
CA VAL A 120 -11.40 -9.89 -16.68
C VAL A 120 -11.76 -9.06 -15.44
N ALA A 121 -12.18 -7.81 -15.66
CA ALA A 121 -12.50 -6.89 -14.59
C ALA A 121 -13.69 -7.36 -13.73
N ASN A 122 -13.44 -7.57 -12.44
CA ASN A 122 -14.50 -7.79 -11.45
C ASN A 122 -14.96 -6.44 -10.89
N TRP A 123 -16.02 -5.89 -11.47
CA TRP A 123 -16.55 -4.55 -11.10
C TRP A 123 -16.95 -4.44 -9.63
N LYS A 124 -17.58 -5.48 -9.08
CA LYS A 124 -17.93 -5.53 -7.66
C LYS A 124 -16.69 -5.43 -6.78
N ARG A 125 -15.66 -6.21 -7.08
CA ARG A 125 -14.38 -6.18 -6.35
C ARG A 125 -13.71 -4.81 -6.45
N LEU A 126 -13.74 -4.15 -7.61
CA LEU A 126 -13.17 -2.80 -7.76
C LEU A 126 -13.88 -1.77 -6.88
N VAL A 127 -15.22 -1.82 -6.81
CA VAL A 127 -16.00 -0.94 -5.92
C VAL A 127 -15.76 -1.27 -4.45
N GLU A 128 -15.70 -2.55 -4.06
CA GLU A 128 -15.37 -2.96 -2.69
C GLU A 128 -13.98 -2.48 -2.27
N ARG A 129 -13.01 -2.52 -3.18
CA ARG A 129 -11.65 -2.05 -2.92
C ARG A 129 -11.56 -0.53 -2.85
N GLY A 130 -12.28 0.18 -3.70
CA GLY A 130 -12.49 1.63 -3.57
C GLY A 130 -13.16 2.00 -2.24
N THR A 131 -14.16 1.23 -1.80
CA THR A 131 -14.83 1.39 -0.51
C THR A 131 -13.84 1.22 0.64
N ASN A 132 -13.04 0.15 0.61
CA ASN A 132 -12.02 -0.09 1.64
C ASN A 132 -10.95 1.00 1.67
N ASN A 133 -10.50 1.50 0.51
CA ASN A 133 -9.54 2.60 0.44
C ASN A 133 -10.13 3.88 1.04
N PHE A 134 -11.37 4.24 0.68
CA PHE A 134 -12.04 5.41 1.26
C PHE A 134 -12.27 5.25 2.77
N GLU A 135 -12.59 4.05 3.24
CA GLU A 135 -12.69 3.78 4.67
C GLU A 135 -11.37 3.91 5.44
N VAL A 136 -10.25 3.56 4.80
CA VAL A 136 -8.90 3.81 5.34
C VAL A 136 -8.62 5.31 5.36
N ALA A 137 -8.98 6.03 4.30
CA ALA A 137 -8.85 7.48 4.27
C ALA A 137 -9.63 8.16 5.42
N LEU A 138 -10.83 7.65 5.76
CA LEU A 138 -11.60 8.12 6.92
C LEU A 138 -10.98 7.82 8.29
N SER A 139 -9.91 7.02 8.37
CA SER A 139 -9.10 6.86 9.59
C SER A 139 -7.81 7.66 9.58
N GLU A 140 -7.42 8.27 8.46
CA GLU A 140 -6.16 9.01 8.36
C GLU A 140 -6.32 10.48 8.77
N PRO A 141 -5.51 10.99 9.73
CA PRO A 141 -5.56 12.39 10.14
C PRO A 141 -5.44 13.37 8.97
N VAL A 142 -4.49 13.11 8.05
CA VAL A 142 -4.25 13.96 6.87
C VAL A 142 -5.47 14.09 5.97
N PHE A 143 -6.23 13.01 5.77
CA PHE A 143 -7.47 13.06 4.98
C PHE A 143 -8.55 13.85 5.73
N LEU A 144 -8.71 13.61 7.03
CA LEU A 144 -9.74 14.24 7.85
C LEU A 144 -9.50 15.75 8.00
N GLU A 145 -8.26 16.19 8.09
CA GLU A 145 -7.88 17.60 8.16
C GLU A 145 -8.21 18.36 6.87
N HIS A 146 -8.05 17.72 5.71
CA HIS A 146 -8.34 18.36 4.43
C HIS A 146 -9.81 18.32 4.01
N ASN A 147 -10.55 17.26 4.38
CA ASN A 147 -11.85 16.98 3.76
C ASN A 147 -13.03 16.92 4.73
N LEU A 148 -12.79 16.95 6.05
CA LEU A 148 -13.85 16.75 7.04
C LEU A 148 -13.86 17.83 8.12
N PRO A 149 -14.98 18.55 8.31
CA PRO A 149 -15.13 19.46 9.44
C PRO A 149 -14.93 18.72 10.78
N GLU A 150 -14.21 19.34 11.70
CA GLU A 150 -13.82 18.72 12.98
C GLU A 150 -15.02 18.16 13.75
N GLN A 151 -16.15 18.87 13.73
CA GLN A 151 -17.39 18.51 14.43
C GLN A 151 -18.03 17.23 13.87
N LYS A 152 -17.68 16.82 12.64
CA LYS A 152 -18.19 15.61 11.98
C LYS A 152 -17.28 14.40 12.14
N ARG A 153 -16.07 14.54 12.71
CA ARG A 153 -15.10 13.45 12.88
C ARG A 153 -15.66 12.27 13.70
N ALA A 154 -16.47 12.55 14.72
CA ALA A 154 -17.11 11.51 15.54
C ALA A 154 -18.13 10.65 14.75
N ALA A 155 -18.68 11.16 13.65
CA ALA A 155 -19.68 10.46 12.84
C ALA A 155 -19.06 9.48 11.80
N THR A 156 -17.73 9.46 11.65
CA THR A 156 -17.03 8.59 10.69
C THR A 156 -17.34 7.10 10.91
N SER A 157 -17.34 6.65 12.16
CA SER A 157 -17.62 5.25 12.51
C SER A 157 -19.02 4.78 12.16
N SER A 158 -20.05 5.62 12.38
CA SER A 158 -21.42 5.30 11.99
C SER A 158 -21.61 5.37 10.48
N PHE A 159 -21.00 6.37 9.83
CA PHE A 159 -20.99 6.50 8.38
C PHE A 159 -20.39 5.27 7.69
N ARG A 160 -19.26 4.74 8.16
CA ARG A 160 -18.63 3.52 7.58
C ARG A 160 -19.59 2.34 7.59
N ARG A 161 -20.34 2.13 8.68
CA ARG A 161 -21.37 1.07 8.75
C ARG A 161 -22.52 1.31 7.75
N GLU A 162 -22.96 2.57 7.61
CA GLU A 162 -24.00 2.94 6.65
C GLU A 162 -23.53 2.70 5.21
N LEU A 163 -22.30 3.10 4.87
CA LEU A 163 -21.70 2.91 3.55
C LEU A 163 -21.61 1.42 3.19
N ARG A 164 -21.15 0.56 4.11
CA ARG A 164 -21.11 -0.90 3.90
C ARG A 164 -22.50 -1.48 3.66
N ARG A 165 -23.51 -1.04 4.42
CA ARG A 165 -24.90 -1.46 4.23
C ARG A 165 -25.47 -1.00 2.89
N LEU A 166 -25.06 0.19 2.44
CA LEU A 166 -25.47 0.79 1.17
C LEU A 166 -24.88 0.05 -0.04
N LEU A 167 -23.61 -0.34 0.02
CA LEU A 167 -22.88 -0.92 -1.12
C LEU A 167 -22.79 -2.45 -1.11
N GLY A 168 -22.83 -3.08 0.07
CA GLY A 168 -22.72 -4.52 0.27
C GLY A 168 -23.69 -5.35 -0.60
N PRO A 169 -25.01 -5.14 -0.53
CA PRO A 169 -25.97 -5.95 -1.27
C PRO A 169 -26.11 -5.57 -2.75
N ARG A 170 -25.45 -4.50 -3.22
CA ARG A 170 -25.59 -4.07 -4.62
C ARG A 170 -24.96 -5.05 -5.59
N ILE A 171 -25.71 -5.36 -6.64
CA ILE A 171 -25.22 -6.06 -7.83
C ILE A 171 -24.49 -5.04 -8.71
N ILE A 172 -23.23 -5.34 -9.06
CA ILE A 172 -22.36 -4.45 -9.84
C ILE A 172 -21.72 -5.29 -10.93
N ASN A 173 -22.37 -5.35 -12.10
CA ASN A 173 -21.97 -6.23 -13.20
C ASN A 173 -21.44 -5.46 -14.41
N SER A 174 -21.44 -4.12 -14.36
CA SER A 174 -20.93 -3.28 -15.44
C SER A 174 -20.15 -2.10 -14.89
N ARG A 175 -19.31 -1.52 -15.76
CA ARG A 175 -18.64 -0.24 -15.52
C ARG A 175 -19.62 0.88 -15.15
N LYS A 176 -20.80 0.91 -15.78
CA LYS A 176 -21.87 1.89 -15.47
C LYS A 176 -22.41 1.68 -14.06
N ASP A 177 -22.59 0.44 -13.61
CA ASP A 177 -23.04 0.16 -12.24
C ASP A 177 -21.97 0.54 -11.22
N ALA A 178 -20.69 0.32 -11.54
CA ALA A 178 -19.58 0.76 -10.69
C ALA A 178 -19.58 2.28 -10.52
N SER A 179 -19.64 3.05 -11.62
CA SER A 179 -19.73 4.52 -11.56
C SER A 179 -20.94 5.00 -10.76
N LYS A 180 -22.10 4.36 -10.91
CA LYS A 180 -23.29 4.68 -10.10
C LYS A 180 -23.07 4.39 -8.62
N ALA A 181 -22.45 3.28 -8.28
CA ALA A 181 -22.15 2.91 -6.89
C ALA A 181 -21.21 3.94 -6.23
N VAL A 182 -20.19 4.40 -6.95
CA VAL A 182 -19.28 5.46 -6.47
C VAL A 182 -20.01 6.79 -6.31
N ALA A 183 -20.84 7.19 -7.28
CA ALA A 183 -21.64 8.41 -7.17
C ALA A 183 -22.54 8.39 -5.92
N LEU A 184 -23.18 7.25 -5.65
CA LEU A 184 -24.01 7.05 -4.45
C LEU A 184 -23.20 7.13 -3.15
N ALA A 185 -22.00 6.57 -3.12
CA ALA A 185 -21.10 6.69 -1.98
C ALA A 185 -20.70 8.15 -1.73
N ALA A 186 -20.39 8.89 -2.80
CA ALA A 186 -20.03 10.29 -2.73
C ALA A 186 -21.20 11.17 -2.24
N SER A 187 -22.41 10.95 -2.75
CA SER A 187 -23.62 11.65 -2.26
C SER A 187 -23.93 11.32 -0.79
N LEU A 188 -23.71 10.08 -0.36
CA LEU A 188 -23.87 9.72 1.06
C LEU A 188 -22.83 10.45 1.93
N ALA A 189 -21.57 10.51 1.50
CA ALA A 189 -20.51 11.20 2.22
C ALA A 189 -20.79 12.71 2.34
N GLN A 190 -21.23 13.36 1.26
CA GLN A 190 -21.62 14.77 1.28
C GLN A 190 -22.75 15.00 2.29
N SER A 191 -23.83 14.21 2.21
CA SER A 191 -25.01 14.43 3.04
C SER A 191 -24.78 14.13 4.53
N ARG A 192 -23.95 13.15 4.86
CA ARG A 192 -23.70 12.73 6.25
C ARG A 192 -22.55 13.50 6.90
N LEU A 193 -21.47 13.65 6.17
CA LEU A 193 -20.19 14.12 6.69
C LEU A 193 -19.79 15.50 6.15
N GLY A 194 -20.39 15.96 5.04
CA GLY A 194 -19.99 17.19 4.37
C GLY A 194 -18.67 17.07 3.60
N ILE A 195 -18.25 15.83 3.29
CA ILE A 195 -17.06 15.57 2.47
C ILE A 195 -17.43 15.82 1.01
N GLU A 196 -16.63 16.66 0.34
CA GLU A 196 -16.80 16.96 -1.09
C GLU A 196 -16.81 15.68 -1.95
N PRO A 197 -17.70 15.56 -2.95
CA PRO A 197 -17.90 14.29 -3.65
C PRO A 197 -16.64 13.91 -4.44
N THR A 198 -15.94 14.90 -4.97
CA THR A 198 -14.66 14.75 -5.69
C THR A 198 -13.62 13.99 -4.87
N ALA A 199 -13.46 14.32 -3.58
CA ALA A 199 -12.51 13.62 -2.71
C ALA A 199 -12.85 12.12 -2.61
N VAL A 200 -14.14 11.80 -2.42
CA VAL A 200 -14.61 10.42 -2.36
C VAL A 200 -14.36 9.69 -3.67
N ILE A 201 -14.72 10.31 -4.80
CA ILE A 201 -14.57 9.68 -6.12
C ILE A 201 -13.09 9.40 -6.42
N LEU A 202 -12.18 10.32 -6.10
CA LEU A 202 -10.74 10.12 -6.28
C LEU A 202 -10.19 9.03 -5.35
N GLU A 203 -10.68 8.89 -4.12
CA GLU A 203 -10.33 7.74 -3.26
C GLU A 203 -10.81 6.41 -3.85
N TYR A 204 -12.00 6.37 -4.46
CA TYR A 204 -12.47 5.16 -5.14
C TYR A 204 -11.63 4.83 -6.38
N LEU A 205 -11.17 5.85 -7.12
CA LEU A 205 -10.27 5.69 -8.26
C LEU A 205 -8.93 5.09 -7.82
N CYS A 206 -8.31 5.66 -6.79
CA CYS A 206 -7.04 5.16 -6.25
C CYS A 206 -7.19 3.73 -5.72
N GLY A 207 -8.26 3.45 -4.97
CA GLY A 207 -8.53 2.12 -4.47
C GLY A 207 -8.80 1.08 -5.58
N ALA A 208 -9.44 1.48 -6.68
CA ALA A 208 -9.71 0.59 -7.81
C ALA A 208 -8.42 0.23 -8.57
N THR A 209 -7.51 1.19 -8.79
CA THR A 209 -6.24 0.94 -9.48
C THR A 209 -5.28 0.11 -8.62
N ASN A 210 -5.17 0.43 -7.34
CA ASN A 210 -4.38 -0.35 -6.37
C ASN A 210 -4.91 -1.78 -6.14
N ALA A 211 -6.13 -2.09 -6.58
CA ALA A 211 -6.75 -3.40 -6.41
C ALA A 211 -6.39 -4.44 -7.49
N LEU A 212 -5.84 -3.96 -8.62
CA LEU A 212 -5.53 -4.79 -9.77
C LEU A 212 -4.37 -5.72 -9.42
N ASP A 213 -3.19 -5.13 -9.21
CA ASP A 213 -1.96 -5.84 -8.91
C ASP A 213 -0.93 -4.87 -8.27
N PRO A 214 0.19 -5.36 -7.73
CA PRO A 214 1.18 -4.52 -7.07
C PRO A 214 1.79 -3.40 -7.93
N TYR A 215 1.81 -3.55 -9.25
CA TYR A 215 2.40 -2.64 -10.23
C TYR A 215 1.38 -1.68 -10.86
N SER A 216 0.11 -1.84 -10.55
CA SER A 216 -0.95 -0.92 -10.94
C SER A 216 -1.17 0.15 -9.87
N ALA A 217 -1.10 1.41 -10.28
CA ALA A 217 -1.39 2.55 -9.41
C ALA A 217 -1.91 3.74 -10.21
N TYR A 218 -2.71 4.58 -9.56
CA TYR A 218 -2.96 5.93 -10.02
C TYR A 218 -1.79 6.84 -9.62
N LEU A 219 -1.23 7.56 -10.59
CA LEU A 219 -0.24 8.59 -10.34
C LEU A 219 -0.93 9.96 -10.32
N THR A 220 -0.62 10.75 -9.30
CA THR A 220 -0.97 12.18 -9.28
C THR A 220 -0.23 12.91 -10.40
N PRO A 221 -0.66 14.12 -10.80
CA PRO A 221 0.07 14.90 -11.82
C PRO A 221 1.55 15.10 -11.49
N ASP A 222 1.91 15.47 -10.26
CA ASP A 222 3.31 15.68 -9.88
C ASP A 222 4.10 14.36 -9.91
N GLN A 223 3.54 13.25 -9.42
CA GLN A 223 4.17 11.93 -9.50
C GLN A 223 4.38 11.49 -10.96
N LEU A 224 3.43 11.77 -11.85
CA LEU A 224 3.56 11.46 -13.27
C LEU A 224 4.69 12.28 -13.91
N THR A 225 4.80 13.56 -13.57
CA THR A 225 5.89 14.44 -14.03
C THR A 225 7.25 13.93 -13.53
N GLU A 226 7.35 13.48 -12.28
CA GLU A 226 8.57 12.88 -11.74
C GLU A 226 8.98 11.63 -12.52
N VAL A 227 8.03 10.71 -12.79
CA VAL A 227 8.27 9.50 -13.56
C VAL A 227 8.74 9.83 -14.98
N TYR A 228 8.10 10.78 -15.67
CA TYR A 228 8.54 11.20 -17.00
C TYR A 228 9.93 11.84 -16.97
N SER A 229 10.22 12.67 -15.96
CA SER A 229 11.53 13.30 -15.81
C SER A 229 12.65 12.27 -15.61
N GLN A 230 12.37 11.18 -14.90
CA GLN A 230 13.30 10.05 -14.74
C GLN A 230 13.51 9.29 -16.06
N ILE A 231 12.43 9.00 -16.79
CA ILE A 231 12.49 8.27 -18.07
C ILE A 231 13.26 9.06 -19.13
N GLU A 232 13.01 10.37 -19.21
CA GLU A 232 13.61 11.26 -20.21
C GLU A 232 15.05 11.66 -19.86
N GLY A 233 15.57 11.24 -18.69
CA GLY A 233 16.91 11.61 -18.24
C GLY A 233 17.05 13.09 -17.87
N ASN A 234 15.94 13.80 -17.70
CA ASN A 234 15.91 15.18 -17.22
C ASN A 234 16.26 15.30 -15.72
N PHE A 235 16.44 14.16 -15.05
CA PHE A 235 16.87 14.06 -13.65
C PHE A 235 18.29 13.50 -13.57
N ILE A 236 19.27 14.36 -13.23
CA ILE A 236 20.58 13.91 -12.75
C ILE A 236 20.42 13.63 -11.26
N GLY A 237 20.04 12.41 -10.90
CA GLY A 237 20.07 12.00 -9.49
C GLY A 237 21.52 12.05 -9.00
N LEU A 238 21.79 12.75 -7.90
CA LEU A 238 23.14 12.85 -7.30
C LEU A 238 23.68 11.49 -6.79
N GLY A 239 22.95 10.39 -6.96
CA GLY A 239 23.27 9.06 -6.41
C GLY A 239 23.01 8.94 -4.91
N ILE A 240 22.44 9.96 -4.27
CA ILE A 240 22.30 10.00 -2.81
C ILE A 240 20.89 9.63 -2.35
N GLU A 241 20.80 8.71 -1.39
CA GLU A 241 19.58 8.38 -0.66
C GLU A 241 19.49 9.32 0.56
N LEU A 242 18.41 10.09 0.68
CA LEU A 242 18.19 11.02 1.79
C LEU A 242 17.13 10.47 2.75
N LYS A 243 17.33 10.70 4.04
CA LYS A 243 16.33 10.44 5.09
C LYS A 243 16.13 11.71 5.92
N ALA A 244 14.88 12.02 6.21
CA ALA A 244 14.55 13.10 7.14
C ALA A 244 14.84 12.67 8.58
N ASP A 245 15.48 13.56 9.33
CA ASP A 245 15.75 13.49 10.77
C ASP A 245 15.29 14.80 11.43
N ASP A 246 15.16 14.82 12.75
CA ASP A 246 14.63 15.97 13.51
C ASP A 246 15.42 17.27 13.28
N ALA A 247 16.68 17.16 12.85
CA ALA A 247 17.58 18.28 12.56
C ALA A 247 17.76 18.60 11.06
N GLY A 248 17.17 17.83 10.14
CA GLY A 248 17.28 18.07 8.69
C GLY A 248 17.32 16.81 7.82
N LEU A 249 17.85 16.92 6.60
CA LEU A 249 18.04 15.81 5.67
C LEU A 249 19.42 15.18 5.86
N VAL A 250 19.45 13.87 6.09
CA VAL A 250 20.67 13.07 6.26
C VAL A 250 20.89 12.21 5.03
N ILE A 251 22.14 12.18 4.51
CA ILE A 251 22.54 11.25 3.44
C ILE A 251 22.74 9.86 4.05
N VAL A 252 21.93 8.91 3.61
CA VAL A 252 21.94 7.51 4.04
C VAL A 252 22.87 6.66 3.17
N ARG A 253 22.94 6.98 1.88
CA ARG A 253 23.72 6.23 0.89
C ARG A 253 24.20 7.14 -0.22
N VAL A 254 25.35 6.79 -0.82
CA VAL A 254 25.96 7.40 -2.02
C VAL A 254 26.28 6.26 -3.00
#